data_AF-A0A2A5JLS0-F1
#
_entry.id   AF-A0A2A5JLS0-F1
#
_cell.length_a   1.000
_cell.length_b   1.000
_cell.length_c   1.000
_cell.angle_alpha   90.00
_cell.angle_beta   90.00
_cell.angle_gamma   90.00
#
_symmetry.space_group_name_H-M   'P 1'
#
loop_
_entity.id
_entity.type
_entity.pdbx_description
1 polymer ?
#
loop_
_entity_poly.entity_id
_entity_poly.type
_entity_poly.pdbx_seq_one_letter_code
_entity_poly.pdbx_strand_id
1 'polypeptide(L)'
;MIKKLLTNVCLVGLCVAPHVSIGAEVGVRFVVDDGLITTWRSEQRIRDELDSWINETNTILADSQVDMTLYRAETVMTEMATHGSGNTISNESVIFDHMKREIHGFANLENRAKEIGADYTITIVPALDNGKTGDDKKNYCGIANQVSRNNDEIRAKYFMQSTAIVKYTCGTDTFAHELGHLFGLAHGTQVARALDNSSHNNGYHTYSKGWGRIVEIASTGDSSEDETQDAGEYGTVMVGNYLQYWSKRNANTFVEIFSNPQISDVICSTNSQPSPCGSQYQGDAARTIREFRNSFAAHQTPDVHTLDFYDDKLQTCISQTYPYTPGSDAYDINRISSISCAGADIGSIDGLENITGLTFPSMNGRFPPTVSYPYIDLSDNRVVNLSALYDVIPGASINLQGNNVASCHQLDELAQIHPGLIRPERCLNIAALISIFSLI
;
A
#
# COMPACT_ATOMS: atom_id res chain seq x y z
N MET A 1 -59.08 19.74 37.48
CA MET A 1 -58.38 18.43 37.56
C MET A 1 -57.71 18.16 36.23
N ILE A 2 -56.57 17.46 36.24
CA ILE A 2 -55.62 17.17 35.15
C ILE A 2 -54.49 18.21 35.03
N LYS A 3 -53.47 18.02 35.88
CA LYS A 3 -52.08 18.46 35.61
C LYS A 3 -51.46 17.41 34.67
N LYS A 4 -51.05 17.82 33.47
CA LYS A 4 -50.21 16.98 32.60
C LYS A 4 -48.76 17.16 33.02
N LEU A 5 -48.16 16.05 33.48
CA LEU A 5 -46.73 15.88 33.66
C LEU A 5 -46.10 15.78 32.26
N LEU A 6 -45.19 16.69 31.93
CA LEU A 6 -44.29 16.58 30.78
C LEU A 6 -42.99 15.94 31.28
N THR A 7 -42.84 14.66 31.01
CA THR A 7 -41.64 13.88 31.27
C THR A 7 -40.62 14.22 30.17
N ASN A 8 -39.52 14.88 30.56
CA ASN A 8 -38.38 15.13 29.69
C ASN A 8 -37.56 13.83 29.59
N VAL A 9 -37.62 13.15 28.45
CA VAL A 9 -36.75 12.02 28.13
C VAL A 9 -35.52 12.59 27.41
N CYS A 10 -34.40 12.72 28.14
CA CYS A 10 -33.09 12.90 27.52
C CYS A 10 -32.73 11.61 26.78
N LEU A 11 -32.91 11.59 25.47
CA LEU A 11 -32.17 10.67 24.62
C LEU A 11 -30.71 11.13 24.60
N VAL A 12 -29.84 10.32 25.23
CA VAL A 12 -28.39 10.39 25.05
C VAL A 12 -28.12 10.01 23.60
N GLY A 13 -27.96 11.03 22.75
CA GLY A 13 -27.50 10.86 21.39
C GLY A 13 -26.06 10.40 21.42
N LEU A 14 -25.83 9.15 21.00
CA LEU A 14 -24.54 8.70 20.49
C LEU A 14 -24.21 9.54 19.25
N CYS A 15 -23.50 10.64 19.45
CA CYS A 15 -22.76 11.28 18.37
C CYS A 15 -21.62 10.34 17.98
N VAL A 16 -21.90 9.41 17.05
CA VAL A 16 -20.84 8.70 16.35
C VAL A 16 -20.10 9.77 15.55
N ALA A 17 -18.88 10.07 15.94
CA ALA A 17 -18.02 10.95 15.17
C ALA A 17 -18.00 10.44 13.72
N PRO A 18 -18.07 11.32 12.70
CA PRO A 18 -17.93 10.87 11.33
C PRO A 18 -16.58 10.15 11.23
N HIS A 19 -16.62 8.85 11.00
CA HIS A 19 -15.43 8.11 10.61
C HIS A 19 -14.96 8.75 9.31
N VAL A 20 -13.90 9.56 9.40
CA VAL A 20 -13.07 9.85 8.24
C VAL A 20 -12.60 8.47 7.78
N SER A 21 -13.20 7.98 6.69
CA SER A 21 -12.70 6.78 6.02
C SER A 21 -11.32 7.16 5.53
N ILE A 22 -10.29 6.84 6.29
CA ILE A 22 -8.91 6.87 5.80
C ILE A 22 -8.92 5.95 4.57
N GLY A 23 -8.45 6.45 3.43
CA GLY A 23 -8.35 5.66 2.21
C GLY A 23 -7.53 4.40 2.46
N ALA A 24 -7.75 3.34 1.68
CA ALA A 24 -6.94 2.14 1.79
C ALA A 24 -5.49 2.43 1.38
N GLU A 25 -4.50 2.10 2.22
CA GLU A 25 -3.07 2.29 1.92
C GLU A 25 -2.41 0.94 1.63
N VAL A 26 -1.81 0.80 0.45
CA VAL A 26 -1.17 -0.43 -0.02
C VAL A 26 0.34 -0.29 0.02
N GLY A 27 1.01 -1.14 0.79
CA GLY A 27 2.46 -1.18 0.90
C GLY A 27 3.10 -1.92 -0.27
N VAL A 28 4.05 -1.27 -0.95
CA VAL A 28 4.81 -1.86 -2.07
C VAL A 28 6.28 -2.01 -1.69
N ARG A 29 6.78 -3.24 -1.77
CA ARG A 29 8.20 -3.56 -1.66
C ARG A 29 8.80 -3.74 -3.05
N PHE A 30 9.86 -2.99 -3.35
CA PHE A 30 10.66 -3.22 -4.54
C PHE A 30 11.90 -4.07 -4.21
N VAL A 31 12.07 -5.16 -4.94
CA VAL A 31 13.33 -5.91 -4.97
C VAL A 31 13.95 -5.57 -6.32
N VAL A 32 15.16 -5.04 -6.34
CA VAL A 32 15.75 -4.45 -7.54
C VAL A 32 17.07 -5.12 -7.85
N ASP A 33 17.24 -5.54 -9.10
CA ASP A 33 18.51 -6.08 -9.59
C ASP A 33 19.60 -5.00 -9.54
N ASP A 34 20.66 -5.25 -8.78
CA ASP A 34 21.78 -4.32 -8.61
C ASP A 34 22.60 -4.10 -9.88
N GLY A 35 22.44 -4.93 -10.91
CA GLY A 35 22.96 -4.73 -12.27
C GLY A 35 22.39 -3.49 -12.97
N LEU A 36 21.33 -2.88 -12.43
CA LEU A 36 20.86 -1.55 -12.83
C LEU A 36 21.77 -0.41 -12.37
N ILE A 37 22.59 -0.64 -11.35
CA ILE A 37 23.55 0.33 -10.83
C ILE A 37 24.73 0.39 -11.80
N THR A 38 25.01 1.59 -12.30
CA THR A 38 26.08 1.85 -13.25
C THR A 38 26.87 3.08 -12.83
N THR A 39 27.95 3.41 -13.54
CA THR A 39 28.73 4.64 -13.30
C THR A 39 27.92 5.93 -13.43
N TRP A 40 26.77 5.91 -14.11
CA TRP A 40 25.91 7.07 -14.37
C TRP A 40 24.52 6.97 -13.69
N ARG A 41 24.21 5.84 -13.06
CA ARG A 41 22.96 5.60 -12.32
C ARG A 41 23.27 4.99 -10.97
N SER A 42 23.12 5.79 -9.92
CA SER A 42 23.31 5.37 -8.53
C SER A 42 22.08 4.66 -7.98
N GLU A 43 22.27 3.91 -6.89
CA GLU A 43 21.18 3.33 -6.11
C GLU A 43 20.14 4.37 -5.69
N GLN A 44 20.58 5.53 -5.16
CA GLN A 44 19.64 6.57 -4.72
C GLN A 44 18.76 7.06 -5.88
N ARG A 45 19.35 7.25 -7.07
CA ARG A 45 18.58 7.67 -8.24
C ARG A 45 17.50 6.65 -8.62
N ILE A 46 17.81 5.35 -8.52
CA ILE A 46 16.83 4.29 -8.77
C ILE A 46 15.70 4.35 -7.74
N ARG A 47 16.03 4.55 -6.46
CA ARG A 47 15.04 4.72 -5.38
C ARG A 47 14.12 5.91 -5.64
N ASP A 48 14.67 7.05 -6.05
CA ASP A 48 13.89 8.25 -6.40
C ASP A 48 12.99 8.01 -7.63
N GLU A 49 13.47 7.30 -8.65
CA GLU A 49 12.68 6.94 -9.83
C GLU A 49 11.52 5.99 -9.47
N LEU A 50 11.74 5.02 -8.57
CA LEU A 50 10.68 4.13 -8.07
C LEU A 50 9.67 4.86 -7.16
N ASP A 51 10.10 5.86 -6.39
CA ASP A 51 9.18 6.74 -5.66
C ASP A 51 8.30 7.56 -6.62
N SER A 52 8.85 8.00 -7.76
CA SER A 52 8.07 8.61 -8.84
C SER A 52 7.00 7.65 -9.37
N TRP A 53 7.32 6.36 -9.55
CA TRP A 53 6.34 5.37 -10.02
C TRP A 53 5.18 5.20 -9.04
N ILE A 54 5.45 5.22 -7.73
CA ILE A 54 4.41 5.20 -6.69
C ILE A 54 3.52 6.43 -6.80
N ASN A 55 4.11 7.63 -6.89
CA ASN A 55 3.37 8.89 -6.97
C ASN A 55 2.52 9.03 -8.25
N GLU A 56 3.08 8.63 -9.39
CA GLU A 56 2.36 8.62 -10.66
C GLU A 56 1.23 7.59 -10.64
N THR A 57 1.46 6.39 -10.08
CA THR A 57 0.38 5.39 -9.94
C THR A 57 -0.73 5.88 -8.99
N ASN A 58 -0.38 6.62 -7.93
CA ASN A 58 -1.37 7.28 -7.08
C ASN A 58 -2.19 8.33 -7.84
N THR A 59 -1.56 9.04 -8.78
CA THR A 59 -2.27 9.97 -9.68
C THR A 59 -3.22 9.20 -10.59
N ILE A 60 -2.78 8.10 -11.20
CA ILE A 60 -3.63 7.20 -12.01
C ILE A 60 -4.84 6.71 -11.19
N LEU A 61 -4.64 6.27 -9.95
CA LEU A 61 -5.72 5.82 -9.06
C LEU A 61 -6.70 6.95 -8.75
N ALA A 62 -6.20 8.13 -8.38
CA ALA A 62 -7.02 9.30 -8.06
C ALA A 62 -7.83 9.76 -9.29
N ASP A 63 -7.18 9.87 -10.45
CA ASP A 63 -7.82 10.24 -11.72
C ASP A 63 -8.88 9.20 -12.13
N SER A 64 -8.66 7.93 -11.78
CA SER A 64 -9.64 6.84 -11.96
C SER A 64 -10.81 6.89 -10.96
N GLN A 65 -10.86 7.88 -10.07
CA GLN A 65 -11.79 7.98 -8.95
C GLN A 65 -11.74 6.75 -8.03
N VAL A 66 -10.52 6.34 -7.69
CA VAL A 66 -10.26 5.29 -6.70
C VAL A 66 -9.65 5.95 -5.46
N ASP A 67 -10.35 5.80 -4.34
CA ASP A 67 -9.89 6.24 -3.02
C ASP A 67 -9.04 5.13 -2.37
N MET A 68 -7.79 5.06 -2.84
CA MET A 68 -6.72 4.15 -2.41
C MET A 68 -5.38 4.79 -2.77
N THR A 69 -4.38 4.61 -1.91
CA THR A 69 -3.02 5.10 -2.15
C THR A 69 -2.02 3.96 -2.01
N LEU A 70 -0.90 4.10 -2.69
CA LEU A 70 0.27 3.25 -2.58
C LEU A 70 1.35 4.01 -1.80
N TYR A 71 2.13 3.30 -1.01
CA TYR A 71 3.37 3.80 -0.44
C TYR A 71 4.50 2.79 -0.65
N ARG A 72 5.73 3.27 -0.66
CA ARG A 72 6.90 2.40 -0.70
C ARG A 72 7.21 1.90 0.70
N ALA A 73 7.00 0.61 0.95
CA ALA A 73 7.39 -0.03 2.21
C ALA A 73 8.91 -0.25 2.28
N GLU A 74 9.54 -0.69 1.19
CA GLU A 74 10.99 -0.86 1.11
C GLU A 74 11.46 -0.85 -0.35
N THR A 75 12.72 -0.50 -0.57
CA THR A 75 13.45 -0.87 -1.78
C THR A 75 14.76 -1.53 -1.38
N VAL A 76 15.04 -2.70 -1.94
CA VAL A 76 16.30 -3.43 -1.70
C VAL A 76 16.99 -3.67 -3.04
N MET A 77 18.26 -3.29 -3.12
CA MET A 77 19.13 -3.63 -4.24
C MET A 77 19.80 -4.97 -3.95
N THR A 78 19.79 -5.89 -4.90
CA THR A 78 20.31 -7.24 -4.71
C THR A 78 20.77 -7.85 -6.02
N GLU A 79 21.79 -8.70 -5.99
CA GLU A 79 22.21 -9.46 -7.15
C GLU A 79 21.20 -10.57 -7.44
N MET A 80 20.32 -10.35 -8.41
CA MET A 80 19.31 -11.32 -8.84
C MET A 80 19.92 -12.31 -9.83
N ALA A 81 20.75 -13.21 -9.33
CA ALA A 81 21.50 -14.23 -10.09
C ALA A 81 21.96 -13.80 -11.48
N THR A 82 23.24 -13.53 -11.61
CA THR A 82 23.91 -13.58 -12.90
C THR A 82 23.92 -15.03 -13.41
N HIS A 83 23.66 -15.24 -14.71
CA HIS A 83 24.10 -16.45 -15.39
C HIS A 83 25.59 -16.66 -15.07
N GLY A 84 26.09 -17.91 -15.08
CA GLY A 84 27.54 -18.18 -14.90
C GLY A 84 28.45 -17.45 -15.93
N SER A 85 27.86 -16.82 -16.95
CA SER A 85 28.50 -15.93 -17.93
C SER A 85 28.54 -14.45 -17.53
N GLY A 86 28.04 -14.06 -16.36
CA GLY A 86 27.98 -12.68 -15.86
C GLY A 86 26.81 -11.82 -16.37
N ASN A 87 25.83 -12.40 -17.06
CA ASN A 87 24.65 -11.68 -17.56
C ASN A 87 23.48 -11.81 -16.57
N THR A 88 22.75 -10.73 -16.32
CA THR A 88 21.49 -10.76 -15.56
C THR A 88 20.49 -11.76 -16.16
N ILE A 89 19.87 -12.58 -15.30
CA ILE A 89 18.77 -13.45 -15.73
C ILE A 89 17.58 -12.58 -16.13
N SER A 90 17.11 -12.79 -17.35
CA SER A 90 15.91 -12.12 -17.90
C SER A 90 14.70 -13.06 -18.00
N ASN A 91 14.87 -14.35 -17.75
CA ASN A 91 13.80 -15.32 -17.91
C ASN A 91 12.81 -15.26 -16.73
N GLU A 92 11.56 -14.89 -17.02
CA GLU A 92 10.46 -14.77 -16.06
C GLU A 92 10.27 -16.02 -15.18
N SER A 93 10.33 -17.21 -15.78
CA SER A 93 10.08 -18.47 -15.08
C SER A 93 11.19 -18.78 -14.07
N VAL A 94 12.42 -18.38 -14.37
CA VAL A 94 13.57 -18.54 -13.49
C VAL A 94 13.49 -17.54 -12.34
N ILE A 95 13.14 -16.28 -12.64
CA ILE A 95 12.98 -15.24 -11.61
C ILE A 95 11.87 -15.64 -10.63
N PHE A 96 10.70 -16.08 -11.10
CA PHE A 96 9.64 -16.56 -10.20
C PHE A 96 10.03 -17.82 -9.42
N ASP A 97 10.81 -18.75 -10.01
CA ASP A 97 11.35 -19.89 -9.25
C ASP A 97 12.29 -19.42 -8.13
N HIS A 98 13.14 -18.42 -8.41
CA HIS A 98 14.03 -17.85 -7.41
C HIS A 98 13.27 -17.15 -6.28
N MET A 99 12.23 -16.37 -6.61
CA MET A 99 11.34 -15.75 -5.62
C MET A 99 10.67 -16.82 -4.74
N LYS A 100 10.09 -17.86 -5.37
CA LYS A 100 9.39 -18.93 -4.66
C LYS A 100 10.29 -19.75 -3.74
N ARG A 101 11.56 -19.93 -4.13
CA ARG A 101 12.56 -20.69 -3.37
C ARG A 101 13.40 -19.81 -2.45
N GLU A 102 13.20 -18.49 -2.51
CA GLU A 102 13.95 -17.48 -1.77
C GLU A 102 15.48 -17.59 -1.92
N ILE A 103 15.94 -17.77 -3.15
CA ILE A 103 17.37 -17.89 -3.50
C ILE A 103 17.82 -16.72 -4.37
N HIS A 104 19.14 -16.54 -4.53
CA HIS A 104 19.72 -15.60 -5.52
C HIS A 104 19.17 -14.17 -5.42
N GLY A 105 19.34 -13.56 -4.25
CA GLY A 105 18.91 -12.19 -3.98
C GLY A 105 17.49 -12.07 -3.43
N PHE A 106 16.70 -13.14 -3.46
CA PHE A 106 15.34 -13.21 -2.93
C PHE A 106 15.25 -13.85 -1.54
N ALA A 107 16.27 -13.70 -0.69
CA ALA A 107 16.22 -14.29 0.65
C ALA A 107 15.15 -13.63 1.54
N ASN A 108 14.37 -14.44 2.28
CA ASN A 108 13.42 -13.98 3.28
C ASN A 108 12.36 -13.02 2.73
N LEU A 109 11.88 -13.26 1.50
CA LEU A 109 10.91 -12.39 0.84
C LEU A 109 9.61 -12.27 1.62
N GLU A 110 9.00 -13.42 1.93
CA GLU A 110 7.67 -13.44 2.54
C GLU A 110 7.74 -12.83 3.94
N ASN A 111 8.64 -13.33 4.80
CA ASN A 111 8.72 -12.84 6.18
C ASN A 111 9.10 -11.36 6.24
N ARG A 112 10.00 -10.88 5.37
CA ARG A 112 10.35 -9.45 5.34
C ARG A 112 9.17 -8.62 4.88
N ALA A 113 8.39 -9.08 3.90
CA ALA A 113 7.16 -8.40 3.49
C ALA A 113 6.15 -8.31 4.65
N LYS A 114 6.01 -9.38 5.46
CA LYS A 114 5.20 -9.33 6.69
C LYS A 114 5.72 -8.29 7.66
N GLU A 115 7.01 -8.38 7.98
CA GLU A 115 7.70 -7.53 8.95
C GLU A 115 7.52 -6.03 8.64
N ILE A 116 7.62 -5.63 7.36
CA ILE A 116 7.52 -4.21 6.95
C ILE A 116 6.12 -3.79 6.50
N GLY A 117 5.12 -4.67 6.54
CA GLY A 117 3.77 -4.38 6.07
C GLY A 117 3.65 -4.17 4.56
N ALA A 118 4.48 -4.84 3.75
CA ALA A 118 4.38 -4.78 2.30
C ALA A 118 3.30 -5.74 1.80
N ASP A 119 2.23 -5.19 1.23
CA ASP A 119 1.16 -5.98 0.63
C ASP A 119 1.59 -6.65 -0.68
N TYR A 120 2.43 -5.99 -1.46
CA TYR A 120 2.92 -6.46 -2.75
C TYR A 120 4.45 -6.38 -2.85
N THR A 121 5.04 -7.38 -3.50
CA THR A 121 6.49 -7.41 -3.78
C THR A 121 6.72 -7.40 -5.29
N ILE A 122 7.36 -6.33 -5.77
CA ILE A 122 7.61 -6.09 -7.19
C ILE A 122 9.10 -6.20 -7.46
N THR A 123 9.45 -7.15 -8.32
CA THR A 123 10.82 -7.40 -8.75
C THR A 123 11.14 -6.52 -9.94
N ILE A 124 12.23 -5.76 -9.87
CA ILE A 124 12.64 -4.81 -10.90
C ILE A 124 13.92 -5.30 -11.57
N VAL A 125 13.86 -5.55 -12.89
CA VAL A 125 14.96 -6.15 -13.66
C VAL A 125 15.37 -5.28 -14.87
N PRO A 126 16.63 -5.35 -15.33
CA PRO A 126 17.07 -4.61 -16.53
C PRO A 126 16.45 -5.17 -17.82
N ALA A 127 16.18 -6.47 -17.88
CA ALA A 127 15.61 -7.16 -19.03
C ALA A 127 14.68 -8.28 -18.57
N LEU A 128 13.64 -8.56 -19.37
CA LEU A 128 12.63 -9.57 -19.09
C LEU A 128 12.20 -10.24 -20.41
N ASP A 129 12.22 -11.58 -20.44
CA ASP A 129 11.82 -12.42 -21.55
C ASP A 129 11.22 -13.78 -21.11
N ASN A 130 10.72 -14.54 -22.08
CA ASN A 130 10.11 -15.86 -21.87
C ASN A 130 11.11 -17.04 -21.80
N GLY A 131 12.41 -16.76 -21.77
CA GLY A 131 13.46 -17.78 -21.77
C GLY A 131 13.62 -18.58 -23.06
N LYS A 132 12.91 -18.21 -24.13
CA LYS A 132 13.06 -18.83 -25.46
C LYS A 132 14.14 -18.11 -26.27
N THR A 133 14.54 -18.72 -27.39
CA THR A 133 15.56 -18.20 -28.29
C THR A 133 15.03 -18.13 -29.72
N GLY A 134 15.69 -17.34 -30.59
CA GLY A 134 15.26 -17.17 -31.98
C GLY A 134 13.88 -16.49 -32.08
N ASP A 135 13.08 -16.93 -33.05
CA ASP A 135 11.76 -16.35 -33.35
C ASP A 135 10.73 -16.55 -32.22
N ASP A 136 10.96 -17.54 -31.35
CA ASP A 136 10.10 -17.79 -30.18
C ASP A 136 10.39 -16.86 -29.00
N LYS A 137 11.49 -16.08 -29.06
CA LYS A 137 11.88 -15.16 -28.00
C LYS A 137 10.91 -13.99 -27.92
N LYS A 138 10.23 -13.86 -26.79
CA LYS A 138 9.37 -12.71 -26.48
C LYS A 138 9.99 -11.89 -25.38
N ASN A 139 10.14 -10.59 -25.61
CA ASN A 139 10.56 -9.65 -24.58
C ASN A 139 9.31 -9.06 -23.92
N TYR A 140 9.33 -8.95 -22.61
CA TYR A 140 8.23 -8.36 -21.85
C TYR A 140 8.64 -7.05 -21.20
N CYS A 141 7.63 -6.23 -20.96
CA CYS A 141 7.79 -5.07 -20.08
C CYS A 141 7.49 -5.43 -18.62
N GLY A 142 6.53 -6.31 -18.38
CA GLY A 142 6.20 -6.79 -17.06
C GLY A 142 5.44 -8.11 -17.14
N ILE A 143 5.35 -8.78 -15.98
CA ILE A 143 4.54 -9.96 -15.78
C ILE A 143 4.18 -10.09 -14.29
N ALA A 144 2.88 -10.04 -14.00
CA ALA A 144 2.34 -10.48 -12.74
C ALA A 144 2.40 -12.02 -12.65
N ASN A 145 2.67 -12.57 -11.47
CA ASN A 145 2.67 -14.02 -11.27
C ASN A 145 1.32 -14.64 -11.66
N GLN A 146 0.23 -13.89 -11.49
CA GLN A 146 -1.10 -14.25 -11.94
C GLN A 146 -2.03 -13.03 -11.99
N VAL A 147 -3.18 -13.20 -12.66
CA VAL A 147 -4.35 -12.33 -12.48
C VAL A 147 -5.21 -12.90 -11.35
N SER A 148 -5.52 -12.10 -10.34
CA SER A 148 -6.39 -12.53 -9.23
C SER A 148 -7.85 -12.70 -9.69
N ARG A 149 -8.44 -13.86 -9.42
CA ARG A 149 -9.75 -14.28 -9.93
C ARG A 149 -10.74 -14.68 -8.84
N ASN A 150 -10.28 -14.76 -7.59
CA ASN A 150 -11.10 -15.06 -6.43
C ASN A 150 -10.57 -14.36 -5.17
N ASN A 151 -11.35 -14.41 -4.10
CA ASN A 151 -11.07 -13.65 -2.88
C ASN A 151 -9.79 -14.13 -2.17
N ASP A 152 -9.44 -15.41 -2.26
CA ASP A 152 -8.19 -15.92 -1.69
C ASP A 152 -6.98 -15.31 -2.42
N GLU A 153 -7.07 -15.16 -3.73
CA GLU A 153 -6.02 -14.55 -4.57
C GLU A 153 -5.94 -13.03 -4.39
N ILE A 154 -7.08 -12.34 -4.33
CA ILE A 154 -7.14 -10.89 -4.06
C ILE A 154 -6.51 -10.54 -2.71
N ARG A 155 -6.69 -11.40 -1.70
CA ARG A 155 -6.13 -11.24 -0.36
C ARG A 155 -4.72 -11.82 -0.23
N ALA A 156 -4.12 -12.23 -1.34
CA ALA A 156 -2.82 -12.88 -1.43
C ALA A 156 -2.59 -13.95 -0.34
N LYS A 157 -3.55 -14.88 -0.20
CA LYS A 157 -3.47 -15.98 0.77
C LYS A 157 -2.14 -16.75 0.68
N TYR A 158 -1.57 -16.84 -0.52
CA TYR A 158 -0.20 -17.26 -0.74
C TYR A 158 0.64 -16.08 -1.22
N PHE A 159 1.81 -15.89 -0.64
CA PHE A 159 2.71 -14.77 -0.94
C PHE A 159 2.93 -14.54 -2.45
N MET A 160 3.17 -15.59 -3.24
CA MET A 160 3.40 -15.43 -4.68
C MET A 160 2.22 -14.78 -5.44
N GLN A 161 1.01 -14.75 -4.87
CA GLN A 161 -0.16 -14.10 -5.47
C GLN A 161 -0.09 -12.57 -5.40
N SER A 162 0.82 -12.00 -4.60
CA SER A 162 1.10 -10.55 -4.54
C SER A 162 2.45 -10.17 -5.15
N THR A 163 2.93 -10.95 -6.13
CA THR A 163 4.23 -10.73 -6.77
C THR A 163 4.14 -10.47 -8.27
N ALA A 164 4.97 -9.55 -8.75
CA ALA A 164 5.15 -9.27 -10.17
C ALA A 164 6.61 -8.94 -10.49
N ILE A 165 6.96 -8.99 -11.78
CA ILE A 165 8.24 -8.57 -12.31
C ILE A 165 8.00 -7.42 -13.28
N VAL A 166 8.79 -6.36 -13.18
CA VAL A 166 8.73 -5.20 -14.08
C VAL A 166 10.13 -4.93 -14.61
N LYS A 167 10.24 -4.80 -15.94
CA LYS A 167 11.44 -4.33 -16.59
C LYS A 167 11.60 -2.84 -16.35
N TYR A 168 12.73 -2.45 -15.77
CA TYR A 168 13.02 -1.08 -15.32
C TYR A 168 12.72 -0.01 -16.38
N THR A 169 13.10 -0.27 -17.64
CA THR A 169 12.95 0.71 -18.74
C THR A 169 11.51 0.90 -19.22
N CYS A 170 10.55 0.10 -18.74
CA CYS A 170 9.15 0.21 -19.12
C CYS A 170 8.33 1.13 -18.21
N GLY A 171 8.87 1.56 -17.07
CA GLY A 171 8.33 2.66 -16.28
C GLY A 171 7.05 2.36 -15.50
N THR A 172 6.47 3.44 -14.97
CA THR A 172 5.28 3.46 -14.11
C THR A 172 4.09 2.72 -14.70
N ASP A 173 3.79 2.89 -15.97
CA ASP A 173 2.55 2.33 -16.53
C ASP A 173 2.55 0.81 -16.54
N THR A 174 3.72 0.22 -16.76
CA THR A 174 3.89 -1.22 -16.64
C THR A 174 3.75 -1.64 -15.19
N PHE A 175 4.34 -0.89 -14.25
CA PHE A 175 4.15 -1.14 -12.82
C PHE A 175 2.67 -1.09 -12.41
N ALA A 176 1.92 -0.05 -12.80
CA ALA A 176 0.49 0.07 -12.55
C ALA A 176 -0.32 -1.04 -13.23
N HIS A 177 0.07 -1.45 -14.44
CA HIS A 177 -0.55 -2.54 -15.18
C HIS A 177 -0.39 -3.89 -14.47
N GLU A 178 0.83 -4.24 -14.09
CA GLU A 178 1.09 -5.51 -13.39
C GLU A 178 0.44 -5.51 -12.01
N LEU A 179 0.45 -4.37 -11.29
CA LEU A 179 -0.27 -4.24 -10.03
C LEU A 179 -1.79 -4.42 -10.23
N GLY A 180 -2.33 -3.90 -11.33
CA GLY A 180 -3.71 -4.12 -11.73
C GLY A 180 -4.04 -5.61 -11.92
N HIS A 181 -3.14 -6.41 -12.48
CA HIS A 181 -3.32 -7.86 -12.53
C HIS A 181 -3.44 -8.49 -11.14
N LEU A 182 -2.61 -8.06 -10.19
CA LEU A 182 -2.67 -8.53 -8.81
C LEU A 182 -3.95 -8.06 -8.09
N PHE A 183 -4.50 -6.90 -8.47
CA PHE A 183 -5.85 -6.44 -8.06
C PHE A 183 -7.01 -7.16 -8.76
N GLY A 184 -6.71 -8.15 -9.60
CA GLY A 184 -7.70 -8.98 -10.28
C GLY A 184 -8.27 -8.38 -11.56
N LEU A 185 -7.54 -7.42 -12.14
CA LEU A 185 -7.89 -6.83 -13.42
C LEU A 185 -7.27 -7.65 -14.56
N ALA A 186 -8.04 -7.89 -15.60
CA ALA A 186 -7.55 -8.50 -16.82
C ALA A 186 -7.42 -7.47 -17.94
N HIS A 187 -6.91 -7.91 -19.09
CA HIS A 187 -6.91 -7.06 -20.26
C HIS A 187 -8.33 -6.83 -20.78
N GLY A 188 -8.48 -5.80 -21.62
CA GLY A 188 -9.74 -5.56 -22.32
C GLY A 188 -10.11 -6.74 -23.22
N THR A 189 -11.41 -6.98 -23.40
CA THR A 189 -11.91 -8.02 -24.32
C THR A 189 -11.41 -7.82 -25.74
N GLN A 190 -11.14 -6.56 -26.12
CA GLN A 190 -10.54 -6.15 -27.37
C GLN A 190 -9.15 -6.78 -27.56
N VAL A 191 -8.30 -6.73 -26.53
CA VAL A 191 -6.94 -7.31 -26.53
C VAL A 191 -7.01 -8.83 -26.64
N ALA A 192 -7.87 -9.46 -25.84
CA ALA A 192 -8.02 -10.91 -25.86
C ALA A 192 -8.49 -11.45 -27.23
N ARG A 193 -9.30 -10.68 -27.96
CA ARG A 193 -9.74 -11.02 -29.33
C ARG A 193 -8.60 -10.89 -30.32
N ALA A 194 -7.85 -9.80 -30.28
CA ALA A 194 -6.75 -9.60 -31.21
C ALA A 194 -5.66 -10.67 -31.03
N LEU A 195 -5.45 -11.14 -29.80
CA LEU A 195 -4.51 -12.20 -29.49
C LEU A 195 -5.01 -13.62 -29.71
N ASP A 196 -6.30 -13.80 -30.01
CA ASP A 196 -6.98 -15.09 -29.93
C ASP A 196 -6.67 -15.86 -28.62
N ASN A 197 -6.57 -15.12 -27.51
CA ASN A 197 -6.19 -15.67 -26.22
C ASN A 197 -7.16 -15.26 -25.12
N SER A 198 -8.13 -16.13 -24.88
CA SER A 198 -9.15 -15.95 -23.86
C SER A 198 -8.60 -15.83 -22.43
N SER A 199 -7.37 -16.26 -22.15
CA SER A 199 -6.78 -16.14 -20.80
C SER A 199 -6.59 -14.68 -20.38
N HIS A 200 -6.37 -13.77 -21.34
CA HIS A 200 -6.26 -12.32 -21.13
C HIS A 200 -7.61 -11.66 -20.83
N ASN A 201 -8.73 -12.39 -20.93
CA ASN A 201 -10.07 -11.87 -20.73
C ASN A 201 -10.67 -12.23 -19.35
N ASN A 202 -9.90 -12.88 -18.48
CA ASN A 202 -10.39 -13.48 -17.24
C ASN A 202 -9.89 -12.73 -16.00
N GLY A 203 -10.58 -11.63 -15.67
CA GLY A 203 -10.42 -10.90 -14.41
C GLY A 203 -11.36 -11.44 -13.33
N TYR A 204 -11.34 -10.83 -12.15
CA TYR A 204 -12.18 -11.23 -11.01
C TYR A 204 -13.68 -11.18 -11.34
N HIS A 205 -14.14 -10.07 -11.93
CA HIS A 205 -15.46 -9.94 -12.52
C HIS A 205 -15.37 -9.75 -14.04
N THR A 206 -16.49 -9.95 -14.73
CA THR A 206 -16.59 -9.70 -16.18
C THR A 206 -16.23 -8.27 -16.56
N TYR A 207 -16.45 -7.30 -15.66
CA TYR A 207 -16.14 -5.90 -15.84
C TYR A 207 -14.73 -5.50 -15.35
N SER A 208 -14.00 -6.37 -14.66
CA SER A 208 -12.65 -6.13 -14.10
C SER A 208 -11.57 -6.10 -15.19
N LYS A 209 -11.66 -5.15 -16.12
CA LYS A 209 -10.88 -5.18 -17.37
C LYS A 209 -10.46 -3.80 -17.81
N GLY A 210 -9.36 -3.75 -18.56
CA GLY A 210 -9.04 -2.59 -19.38
C GLY A 210 -10.15 -2.26 -20.37
N TRP A 211 -10.21 -0.99 -20.74
CA TRP A 211 -11.08 -0.47 -21.77
C TRP A 211 -10.29 0.30 -22.82
N GLY A 212 -10.66 0.12 -24.07
CA GLY A 212 -10.04 0.82 -25.18
C GLY A 212 -10.80 0.59 -26.47
N ARG A 213 -10.40 1.33 -27.48
CA ARG A 213 -10.89 1.17 -28.84
C ARG A 213 -9.73 0.73 -29.73
N ILE A 214 -9.97 -0.37 -30.44
CA ILE A 214 -9.21 -0.79 -31.62
C ILE A 214 -10.13 -0.51 -32.81
N VAL A 215 -9.64 0.21 -33.83
CA VAL A 215 -10.48 0.61 -34.97
C VAL A 215 -10.70 -0.56 -35.93
N GLU A 216 -9.64 -1.28 -36.26
CA GLU A 216 -9.68 -2.51 -37.06
C GLU A 216 -8.67 -3.52 -36.51
N ILE A 217 -9.05 -4.80 -36.49
CA ILE A 217 -8.11 -5.91 -36.26
C ILE A 217 -7.87 -6.51 -37.65
N ALA A 218 -6.78 -6.09 -38.30
CA ALA A 218 -6.35 -6.56 -39.61
C ALA A 218 -6.07 -8.07 -39.60
N SER A 219 -5.56 -8.60 -38.49
CA SER A 219 -5.28 -10.03 -38.34
C SER A 219 -5.39 -10.52 -36.89
N THR A 220 -5.77 -11.79 -36.68
CA THR A 220 -5.70 -12.40 -35.35
C THR A 220 -4.32 -12.97 -35.10
N GLY A 221 -3.72 -12.67 -33.96
CA GLY A 221 -2.36 -13.06 -33.58
C GLY A 221 -1.38 -11.89 -33.59
N ASP A 222 -0.14 -12.16 -33.19
CA ASP A 222 0.95 -11.17 -33.19
C ASP A 222 1.45 -10.99 -34.62
N SER A 223 0.86 -10.06 -35.36
CA SER A 223 1.16 -9.79 -36.76
C SER A 223 1.45 -8.31 -36.98
N SER A 224 2.40 -8.04 -37.88
CA SER A 224 2.81 -6.68 -38.24
C SER A 224 1.73 -5.89 -38.99
N GLU A 225 0.66 -6.55 -39.45
CA GLU A 225 -0.43 -5.91 -40.19
C GLU A 225 -1.29 -5.02 -39.28
N ASP A 226 -1.30 -5.29 -37.98
CA ASP A 226 -1.99 -4.49 -36.96
C ASP A 226 -1.10 -3.36 -36.38
N GLU A 227 0.17 -3.24 -36.78
CA GLU A 227 1.13 -2.26 -36.21
C GLU A 227 0.89 -0.79 -36.65
N THR A 228 -0.10 -0.53 -37.49
CA THR A 228 -0.42 0.82 -37.97
C THR A 228 -1.54 1.47 -37.18
N GLN A 229 -1.23 2.58 -36.51
CA GLN A 229 -2.20 3.37 -35.76
C GLN A 229 -3.35 3.84 -36.66
N ASP A 230 -4.57 3.49 -36.29
CA ASP A 230 -5.75 4.15 -36.81
C ASP A 230 -6.13 5.38 -35.96
N ALA A 231 -6.63 6.42 -36.63
CA ALA A 231 -7.08 7.62 -35.94
C ALA A 231 -8.25 7.29 -34.97
N GLY A 232 -8.09 7.66 -33.70
CA GLY A 232 -9.10 7.46 -32.65
C GLY A 232 -8.95 6.18 -31.83
N GLU A 233 -7.84 5.45 -31.98
CA GLU A 233 -7.48 4.38 -31.05
C GLU A 233 -7.01 4.93 -29.71
N TYR A 234 -7.47 4.29 -28.64
CA TYR A 234 -7.04 4.61 -27.29
C TYR A 234 -7.16 3.39 -26.38
N GLY A 235 -6.50 3.43 -25.23
CA GLY A 235 -6.81 2.50 -24.15
C GLY A 235 -6.25 2.91 -22.80
N THR A 236 -6.96 2.44 -21.79
CA THR A 236 -6.65 2.59 -20.36
C THR A 236 -5.47 1.69 -19.95
N VAL A 237 -4.95 1.88 -18.73
CA VAL A 237 -3.80 1.14 -18.18
C VAL A 237 -3.87 -0.37 -18.43
N MET A 238 -5.03 -0.99 -18.18
CA MET A 238 -5.19 -2.44 -18.30
C MET A 238 -5.37 -2.95 -19.74
N VAL A 239 -5.43 -2.08 -20.75
CA VAL A 239 -5.23 -2.53 -22.16
C VAL A 239 -3.78 -2.95 -22.38
N GLY A 240 -2.86 -2.46 -21.54
CA GLY A 240 -1.45 -2.82 -21.53
C GLY A 240 -0.68 -2.25 -22.71
N ASN A 241 0.56 -2.73 -22.87
CA ASN A 241 1.42 -2.38 -24.01
C ASN A 241 0.93 -2.93 -25.36
N TYR A 242 -0.27 -3.53 -25.45
CA TYR A 242 -0.84 -3.90 -26.74
C TYR A 242 -1.07 -2.70 -27.67
N LEU A 243 -1.33 -1.52 -27.10
CA LEU A 243 -1.36 -0.29 -27.90
C LEU A 243 0.03 0.16 -28.38
N GLN A 244 1.11 -0.29 -27.74
CA GLN A 244 2.47 -0.02 -28.22
C GLN A 244 2.77 -0.80 -29.50
N TYR A 245 2.28 -2.05 -29.59
CA TYR A 245 2.34 -2.85 -30.81
C TYR A 245 1.60 -2.16 -31.97
N TRP A 246 0.46 -1.54 -31.72
CA TRP A 246 -0.39 -1.02 -32.80
C TRP A 246 -0.26 0.48 -33.10
N SER A 247 0.19 1.32 -32.16
CA SER A 247 -0.01 2.77 -32.32
C SER A 247 1.19 3.70 -32.09
N LYS A 248 2.39 3.19 -31.74
CA LYS A 248 3.51 4.02 -31.25
C LYS A 248 3.05 4.97 -30.14
N ARG A 249 3.09 4.46 -28.92
CA ARG A 249 2.79 5.15 -27.65
C ARG A 249 3.00 6.66 -27.72
N ASN A 250 1.91 7.41 -27.80
CA ASN A 250 1.91 8.86 -27.65
C ASN A 250 0.74 9.25 -26.74
N ALA A 251 0.79 10.47 -26.20
CA ALA A 251 -0.18 10.97 -25.23
C ALA A 251 -1.64 10.99 -25.75
N ASN A 252 -1.89 10.67 -27.03
CA ASN A 252 -3.22 10.62 -27.61
C ASN A 252 -3.79 9.19 -27.70
N THR A 253 -3.01 8.14 -27.41
CA THR A 253 -3.46 6.73 -27.50
C THR A 253 -3.47 5.99 -26.17
N PHE A 254 -2.75 6.49 -25.17
CA PHE A 254 -2.76 5.92 -23.83
C PHE A 254 -3.47 6.86 -22.87
N VAL A 255 -4.45 6.33 -22.15
CA VAL A 255 -5.18 7.06 -21.11
C VAL A 255 -4.70 6.53 -19.77
N GLU A 256 -4.00 7.38 -19.02
CA GLU A 256 -3.38 7.07 -17.71
C GLU A 256 -4.41 6.93 -16.59
N ILE A 257 -5.44 6.11 -16.81
CA ILE A 257 -6.46 5.75 -15.84
C ILE A 257 -6.75 4.25 -15.91
N PHE A 258 -7.21 3.67 -14.81
CA PHE A 258 -8.00 2.45 -14.82
C PHE A 258 -9.38 2.76 -15.41
N SER A 259 -9.89 1.87 -16.26
CA SER A 259 -11.18 2.08 -16.93
C SER A 259 -12.31 2.37 -15.94
N ASN A 260 -13.07 3.42 -16.24
CA ASN A 260 -14.18 3.88 -15.40
C ASN A 260 -15.24 4.56 -16.29
N PRO A 261 -16.46 3.99 -16.41
CA PRO A 261 -17.51 4.55 -17.25
C PRO A 261 -18.10 5.88 -16.76
N GLN A 262 -17.78 6.30 -15.52
CA GLN A 262 -18.20 7.60 -14.98
C GLN A 262 -17.27 8.74 -15.37
N ILE A 263 -16.07 8.43 -15.86
CA ILE A 263 -15.12 9.40 -16.38
C ILE A 263 -15.37 9.53 -17.88
N SER A 264 -15.60 10.76 -18.34
CA SER A 264 -15.72 11.07 -19.76
C SER A 264 -14.66 12.06 -20.17
N ASP A 265 -13.85 11.68 -21.17
CA ASP A 265 -12.77 12.50 -21.70
C ASP A 265 -12.78 12.47 -23.23
N VAL A 266 -12.24 13.53 -23.83
CA VAL A 266 -12.07 13.65 -25.27
C VAL A 266 -11.11 12.59 -25.82
N ILE A 267 -10.09 12.18 -25.05
CA ILE A 267 -9.14 11.14 -25.44
C ILE A 267 -9.79 9.77 -25.57
N CYS A 268 -10.89 9.54 -24.85
CA CYS A 268 -11.65 8.29 -24.89
C CYS A 268 -12.66 8.25 -26.04
N SER A 269 -12.49 9.10 -27.06
CA SER A 269 -13.52 9.39 -28.06
C SER A 269 -13.07 9.41 -29.52
N THR A 270 -14.10 9.20 -30.35
CA THR A 270 -14.19 9.29 -31.82
C THR A 270 -13.84 10.58 -32.53
N ASN A 271 -14.45 11.60 -31.97
CA ASN A 271 -15.03 12.71 -32.72
C ASN A 271 -14.76 14.02 -31.96
N SER A 272 -13.70 14.01 -31.15
CA SER A 272 -13.31 15.10 -30.27
C SER A 272 -14.40 15.54 -29.27
N GLN A 273 -15.40 14.69 -28.99
CA GLN A 273 -16.39 14.92 -27.91
C GLN A 273 -16.06 14.04 -26.71
N PRO A 274 -16.26 14.47 -25.46
CA PRO A 274 -16.07 13.61 -24.31
C PRO A 274 -16.88 12.30 -24.42
N SER A 275 -16.22 11.17 -24.22
CA SER A 275 -16.83 9.84 -24.23
C SER A 275 -16.39 9.06 -23.00
N PRO A 276 -17.22 8.14 -22.47
CA PRO A 276 -16.84 7.32 -21.32
C PRO A 276 -15.54 6.55 -21.55
N CYS A 277 -14.63 6.64 -20.60
CA CYS A 277 -13.36 5.90 -20.57
C CYS A 277 -13.53 4.50 -19.94
N GLY A 278 -14.64 3.84 -20.26
CA GLY A 278 -15.01 2.56 -19.66
C GLY A 278 -16.36 2.05 -20.14
N SER A 279 -16.69 0.86 -19.67
CA SER A 279 -17.99 0.22 -19.87
C SER A 279 -18.41 -0.46 -18.57
N GLN A 280 -19.62 -0.15 -18.10
CA GLN A 280 -20.19 -0.71 -16.86
C GLN A 280 -20.20 -2.25 -16.81
N TYR A 281 -20.16 -2.91 -17.97
CA TYR A 281 -20.26 -4.36 -18.09
C TYR A 281 -18.96 -5.04 -18.54
N GLN A 282 -18.08 -4.31 -19.23
CA GLN A 282 -16.95 -4.90 -19.96
C GLN A 282 -15.60 -4.26 -19.65
N GLY A 283 -15.56 -3.14 -18.94
CA GLY A 283 -14.33 -2.43 -18.61
C GLY A 283 -14.57 -1.32 -17.60
N ASP A 284 -14.72 -1.70 -16.35
CA ASP A 284 -14.82 -0.83 -15.17
C ASP A 284 -13.83 -1.34 -14.10
N ALA A 285 -12.54 -1.28 -14.44
CA ALA A 285 -11.45 -1.68 -13.56
C ALA A 285 -11.49 -0.91 -12.24
N ALA A 286 -11.76 0.40 -12.29
CA ALA A 286 -11.83 1.25 -11.11
C ALA A 286 -12.89 0.76 -10.11
N ARG A 287 -14.02 0.22 -10.58
CA ARG A 287 -15.02 -0.39 -9.70
C ARG A 287 -14.48 -1.58 -8.93
N THR A 288 -13.76 -2.50 -9.58
CA THR A 288 -13.14 -3.63 -8.89
C THR A 288 -12.16 -3.13 -7.83
N ILE A 289 -11.35 -2.12 -8.16
CA ILE A 289 -10.40 -1.59 -7.19
C ILE A 289 -11.13 -1.02 -5.96
N ARG A 290 -12.19 -0.22 -6.18
CA ARG A 290 -13.00 0.34 -5.08
C ARG A 290 -13.68 -0.74 -4.22
N GLU A 291 -14.22 -1.79 -4.84
CA GLU A 291 -14.94 -2.86 -4.12
C GLU A 291 -13.99 -3.67 -3.22
N PHE A 292 -12.72 -3.83 -3.62
CA PHE A 292 -11.74 -4.69 -2.93
C PHE A 292 -10.55 -3.95 -2.31
N ARG A 293 -10.54 -2.62 -2.27
CA ARG A 293 -9.39 -1.82 -1.76
C ARG A 293 -8.88 -2.25 -0.38
N ASN A 294 -9.78 -2.55 0.56
CA ASN A 294 -9.43 -3.02 1.91
C ASN A 294 -8.94 -4.47 1.94
N SER A 295 -9.12 -5.22 0.85
CA SER A 295 -8.55 -6.56 0.69
C SER A 295 -7.14 -6.51 0.10
N PHE A 296 -6.80 -5.45 -0.66
CA PHE A 296 -5.46 -5.20 -1.18
C PHE A 296 -4.54 -4.54 -0.14
N ALA A 297 -5.10 -3.65 0.68
CA ALA A 297 -4.47 -3.03 1.83
C ALA A 297 -4.83 -3.86 3.07
N ALA A 298 -3.92 -4.73 3.55
CA ALA A 298 -4.03 -5.64 4.71
C ALA A 298 -3.63 -7.08 4.38
N HIS A 299 -2.83 -7.31 3.32
CA HIS A 299 -2.13 -8.58 3.21
C HIS A 299 -1.17 -8.74 4.39
N GLN A 300 -0.45 -7.66 4.72
CA GLN A 300 0.49 -7.60 5.83
C GLN A 300 0.33 -6.27 6.56
N THR A 301 0.41 -6.31 7.88
CA THR A 301 0.55 -5.12 8.71
C THR A 301 1.95 -5.13 9.31
N PRO A 302 2.62 -3.98 9.40
CA PRO A 302 4.02 -3.95 9.82
C PRO A 302 4.16 -4.45 11.25
N ASP A 303 5.33 -5.00 11.56
CA ASP A 303 5.74 -5.22 12.93
C ASP A 303 6.09 -3.86 13.55
N VAL A 304 5.79 -3.71 14.84
CA VAL A 304 5.93 -2.44 15.57
C VAL A 304 7.36 -1.89 15.56
N HIS A 305 8.39 -2.74 15.47
CA HIS A 305 9.78 -2.30 15.45
C HIS A 305 10.22 -1.68 14.11
N THR A 306 9.40 -1.82 13.06
CA THR A 306 9.67 -1.25 11.74
C THR A 306 9.05 0.14 11.54
N LEU A 307 8.21 0.58 12.47
CA LEU A 307 7.64 1.92 12.44
C LEU A 307 8.72 2.98 12.65
N ASP A 308 8.53 4.14 12.02
CA ASP A 308 9.36 5.32 12.23
C ASP A 308 8.94 6.02 13.53
N PHE A 309 9.81 5.98 14.54
CA PHE A 309 9.66 6.78 15.76
C PHE A 309 10.57 8.01 15.71
N TYR A 310 10.05 9.17 16.13
CA TYR A 310 10.84 10.41 16.10
C TYR A 310 12.03 10.39 17.08
N ASP A 311 11.92 9.63 18.17
CA ASP A 311 12.94 9.54 19.21
C ASP A 311 13.70 8.20 19.12
N ASP A 312 15.01 8.26 18.88
CA ASP A 312 15.88 7.08 18.81
C ASP A 312 15.84 6.21 20.09
N LYS A 313 15.54 6.79 21.25
CA LYS A 313 15.41 6.05 22.51
C LYS A 313 14.11 5.27 22.56
N LEU A 314 13.02 5.83 22.04
CA LEU A 314 11.77 5.10 21.88
C LEU A 314 11.94 3.98 20.86
N GLN A 315 12.51 4.28 19.69
CA GLN A 315 12.85 3.27 18.68
C GLN A 315 13.66 2.12 19.29
N THR A 316 14.71 2.45 20.04
CA THR A 316 15.57 1.46 20.69
C THR A 316 14.77 0.60 21.69
N CYS A 317 13.92 1.21 22.53
CA CYS A 317 13.10 0.48 23.48
C CYS A 317 12.13 -0.49 22.78
N ILE A 318 11.42 0.01 21.75
CA ILE A 318 10.47 -0.79 20.97
C ILE A 318 11.17 -1.95 20.30
N SER A 319 12.29 -1.72 19.59
CA SER A 319 13.04 -2.78 18.92
C SER A 319 13.66 -3.81 19.88
N GLN A 320 13.95 -3.43 21.13
CA GLN A 320 14.42 -4.38 22.15
C GLN A 320 13.29 -5.23 22.75
N THR A 321 12.12 -4.63 22.91
CA THR A 321 10.94 -5.29 23.51
C THR A 321 10.22 -6.18 22.50
N TYR A 322 10.21 -5.76 21.24
CA TYR A 322 9.54 -6.40 20.12
C TYR A 322 10.56 -6.67 19.00
N PRO A 323 11.54 -7.56 19.21
CA PRO A 323 12.56 -7.83 18.21
C PRO A 323 11.99 -8.62 17.02
N TYR A 324 12.56 -8.41 15.83
CA TYR A 324 12.18 -9.20 14.66
C TYR A 324 12.23 -10.72 14.95
N THR A 325 11.11 -11.39 14.69
CA THR A 325 10.97 -12.83 14.84
C THR A 325 10.48 -13.43 13.51
N PRO A 326 11.37 -14.03 12.70
CA PRO A 326 11.01 -14.54 11.38
C PRO A 326 9.79 -15.45 11.39
N GLY A 327 8.81 -15.13 10.54
CA GLY A 327 7.59 -15.93 10.36
C GLY A 327 6.59 -15.84 11.52
N SER A 328 6.80 -14.95 12.49
CA SER A 328 5.85 -14.67 13.55
C SER A 328 5.12 -13.37 13.28
N ASP A 329 3.82 -13.36 13.56
CA ASP A 329 2.98 -12.17 13.60
C ASP A 329 2.86 -11.61 15.04
N ALA A 330 3.70 -12.06 15.98
CA ALA A 330 3.54 -11.74 17.40
C ALA A 330 3.69 -10.25 17.71
N TYR A 331 4.41 -9.52 16.86
CA TYR A 331 4.75 -8.11 17.05
C TYR A 331 4.10 -7.18 16.02
N ASP A 332 3.11 -7.70 15.30
CA ASP A 332 2.23 -6.94 14.43
C ASP A 332 1.61 -5.76 15.20
N ILE A 333 1.59 -4.57 14.59
CA ILE A 333 1.08 -3.35 15.22
C ILE A 333 -0.34 -3.48 15.79
N ASN A 334 -1.20 -4.31 15.20
CA ASN A 334 -2.57 -4.53 15.66
C ASN A 334 -2.66 -5.38 16.93
N ARG A 335 -1.57 -6.08 17.29
CA ARG A 335 -1.51 -7.00 18.42
C ARG A 335 -0.80 -6.42 19.63
N ILE A 336 -0.08 -5.32 19.46
CA ILE A 336 0.61 -4.65 20.56
C ILE A 336 -0.42 -3.93 21.44
N SER A 337 -0.71 -4.54 22.60
CA SER A 337 -1.59 -3.97 23.62
C SER A 337 -0.84 -3.53 24.88
N SER A 338 0.49 -3.55 24.84
CA SER A 338 1.32 -3.11 25.96
C SER A 338 2.55 -2.40 25.43
N ILE A 339 3.05 -1.39 26.15
CA ILE A 339 4.36 -0.78 25.91
C ILE A 339 5.02 -0.59 27.27
N SER A 340 6.30 -0.93 27.37
CA SER A 340 7.06 -0.77 28.62
C SER A 340 8.45 -0.23 28.32
N CYS A 341 8.60 1.09 28.48
CA CYS A 341 9.81 1.85 28.20
C CYS A 341 10.20 2.75 29.37
N ALA A 342 10.08 2.24 30.60
CA ALA A 342 10.42 3.00 31.79
C ALA A 342 11.92 3.35 31.85
N GLY A 343 12.27 4.59 32.18
CA GLY A 343 13.66 5.01 32.39
C GLY A 343 14.54 5.00 31.13
N ALA A 344 13.94 5.05 29.93
CA ALA A 344 14.65 4.97 28.65
C ALA A 344 15.20 6.32 28.15
N ASP A 345 15.01 7.41 28.91
CA ASP A 345 15.42 8.78 28.57
C ASP A 345 14.72 9.33 27.30
N ILE A 346 13.48 8.89 27.07
CA ILE A 346 12.64 9.27 25.93
C ILE A 346 12.17 10.73 26.08
N GLY A 347 12.35 11.54 25.04
CA GLY A 347 11.91 12.93 24.95
C GLY A 347 10.67 13.15 24.08
N SER A 348 10.48 12.34 23.04
CA SER A 348 9.26 12.32 22.23
C SER A 348 8.67 10.91 22.14
N ILE A 349 7.35 10.85 22.05
CA ILE A 349 6.58 9.62 21.84
C ILE A 349 5.82 9.62 20.51
N ASP A 350 6.16 10.54 19.62
CA ASP A 350 5.59 10.59 18.28
C ASP A 350 5.96 9.28 17.53
N GLY A 351 4.97 8.69 16.87
CA GLY A 351 5.00 7.36 16.26
C GLY A 351 4.20 6.31 17.04
N LEU A 352 3.89 6.53 18.33
CA LEU A 352 3.02 5.61 19.09
C LEU A 352 1.58 5.55 18.54
N GLU A 353 1.10 6.65 17.95
CA GLU A 353 -0.20 6.74 17.29
C GLU A 353 -0.36 5.75 16.13
N ASN A 354 0.75 5.28 15.55
CA ASN A 354 0.75 4.29 14.46
C ASN A 354 0.60 2.84 14.96
N ILE A 355 0.60 2.62 16.29
CA ILE A 355 0.43 1.29 16.88
C ILE A 355 -1.07 1.04 17.10
N THR A 356 -1.72 0.55 16.07
CA THR A 356 -3.18 0.35 16.00
C THR A 356 -3.72 -0.54 17.12
N GLY A 357 -2.94 -1.48 17.66
CA GLY A 357 -3.30 -2.32 18.81
C GLY A 357 -3.57 -1.53 20.10
N LEU A 358 -3.10 -0.28 20.20
CA LEU A 358 -3.40 0.62 21.32
C LEU A 358 -4.75 1.34 21.18
N THR A 359 -5.39 1.27 20.01
CA THR A 359 -6.65 1.98 19.71
C THR A 359 -7.89 1.12 19.94
N PHE A 360 -7.72 -0.17 20.24
CA PHE A 360 -8.80 -1.13 20.49
C PHE A 360 -8.54 -1.97 21.75
N PRO A 361 -9.58 -2.44 22.45
CA PRO A 361 -9.38 -3.36 23.56
C PRO A 361 -9.16 -4.78 23.02
N SER A 362 -8.25 -5.53 23.64
CA SER A 362 -8.05 -6.93 23.32
C SER A 362 -9.15 -7.80 23.94
N MET A 363 -9.69 -8.75 23.19
CA MET A 363 -10.70 -9.71 23.67
C MET A 363 -10.13 -11.12 23.67
N ASN A 364 -10.00 -11.73 24.85
CA ASN A 364 -9.44 -13.07 25.01
C ASN A 364 -10.41 -14.03 25.71
N GLY A 365 -10.40 -15.31 25.33
CA GLY A 365 -11.20 -16.37 25.96
C GLY A 365 -12.48 -16.75 25.20
N ARG A 366 -13.04 -17.93 25.51
CA ARG A 366 -14.14 -18.52 24.71
C ARG A 366 -15.55 -18.12 25.13
N PHE A 367 -15.82 -17.85 26.41
CA PHE A 367 -17.05 -17.19 26.89
C PHE A 367 -17.05 -17.13 28.44
N PRO A 368 -17.36 -15.97 29.07
CA PRO A 368 -17.37 -14.65 28.48
C PRO A 368 -15.94 -14.23 28.08
N PRO A 369 -15.77 -13.40 27.02
CA PRO A 369 -14.48 -12.84 26.72
C PRO A 369 -14.02 -11.93 27.86
N THR A 370 -12.74 -12.02 28.21
CA THR A 370 -12.07 -11.04 29.06
C THR A 370 -11.63 -9.89 28.17
N VAL A 371 -12.13 -8.70 28.46
CA VAL A 371 -11.72 -7.45 27.79
C VAL A 371 -10.49 -6.91 28.53
N SER A 372 -9.38 -6.76 27.82
CA SER A 372 -8.15 -6.16 28.33
C SER A 372 -7.90 -4.85 27.61
N TYR A 373 -7.71 -3.77 28.38
CA TYR A 373 -7.32 -2.48 27.82
C TYR A 373 -5.79 -2.39 27.70
N PRO A 374 -5.28 -1.54 26.80
CA PRO A 374 -3.85 -1.34 26.67
C PRO A 374 -3.20 -0.82 27.96
N TYR A 375 -1.93 -1.21 28.17
CA TYR A 375 -1.08 -0.72 29.24
C TYR A 375 0.17 -0.06 28.68
N ILE A 376 0.40 1.21 28.99
CA ILE A 376 1.54 1.98 28.49
C ILE A 376 2.35 2.49 29.66
N ASP A 377 3.56 1.96 29.85
CA ASP A 377 4.51 2.42 30.86
C ASP A 377 5.62 3.23 30.21
N LEU A 378 5.55 4.54 30.41
CA LEU A 378 6.54 5.52 29.97
C LEU A 378 7.13 6.25 31.18
N SER A 379 7.09 5.64 32.36
CA SER A 379 7.59 6.26 33.59
C SER A 379 9.09 6.58 33.55
N ASP A 380 9.52 7.56 34.34
CA ASP A 380 10.92 7.98 34.50
C ASP A 380 11.62 8.37 33.17
N ASN A 381 10.85 8.94 32.24
CA ASN A 381 11.35 9.56 31.01
C ASN A 381 11.29 11.10 31.10
N ARG A 382 11.56 11.78 29.98
CA ARG A 382 11.52 13.25 29.84
C ARG A 382 10.56 13.68 28.73
N VAL A 383 9.44 12.98 28.58
CA VAL A 383 8.47 13.23 27.51
C VAL A 383 7.85 14.61 27.68
N VAL A 384 7.94 15.44 26.64
CA VAL A 384 7.42 16.82 26.66
C VAL A 384 6.03 16.90 26.04
N ASN A 385 5.88 16.31 24.84
CA ASN A 385 4.64 16.30 24.06
C ASN A 385 3.89 14.99 24.29
N LEU A 386 2.60 15.08 24.62
CA LEU A 386 1.75 13.90 24.88
C LEU A 386 0.71 13.63 23.78
N SER A 387 0.81 14.30 22.62
CA SER A 387 -0.19 14.21 21.55
C SER A 387 -0.48 12.79 21.06
N ALA A 388 0.54 11.92 20.95
CA ALA A 388 0.35 10.54 20.52
C ALA A 388 -0.57 9.72 21.45
N LEU A 389 -0.73 10.12 22.73
CA LEU A 389 -1.57 9.40 23.70
C LEU A 389 -3.07 9.70 23.57
N TYR A 390 -3.46 10.70 22.78
CA TYR A 390 -4.87 11.03 22.56
C TYR A 390 -5.55 10.01 21.63
N ASP A 391 -4.78 9.31 20.78
CA ASP A 391 -5.29 8.28 19.87
C ASP A 391 -5.43 6.90 20.54
N VAL A 392 -4.82 6.72 21.71
CA VAL A 392 -4.96 5.51 22.52
C VAL A 392 -6.42 5.37 22.99
N ILE A 393 -6.94 4.15 23.01
CA ILE A 393 -8.32 3.89 23.41
C ILE A 393 -8.64 4.46 24.81
N PRO A 394 -9.78 5.17 24.97
CA PRO A 394 -10.21 5.65 26.28
C PRO A 394 -10.28 4.52 27.32
N GLY A 395 -9.68 4.76 28.49
CA GLY A 395 -9.63 3.79 29.59
C GLY A 395 -8.36 2.92 29.61
N ALA A 396 -7.43 3.11 28.68
CA ALA A 396 -6.08 2.57 28.80
C ALA A 396 -5.42 3.01 30.11
N SER A 397 -4.55 2.17 30.65
CA SER A 397 -3.73 2.50 31.81
C SER A 397 -2.40 3.04 31.33
N ILE A 398 -2.09 4.30 31.69
CA ILE A 398 -0.93 5.02 31.18
C ILE A 398 -0.11 5.51 32.38
N ASN A 399 1.15 5.11 32.46
CA ASN A 399 2.06 5.54 33.51
C ASN A 399 3.06 6.58 32.98
N LEU A 400 2.91 7.83 33.43
CA LEU A 400 3.80 8.95 33.14
C LEU A 400 4.56 9.43 34.38
N GLN A 401 4.58 8.66 35.48
CA GLN A 401 5.35 9.02 36.68
C GLN A 401 6.79 9.40 36.31
N GLY A 402 7.37 10.40 36.97
CA GLY A 402 8.76 10.84 36.69
C GLY A 402 8.95 11.76 35.46
N ASN A 403 7.96 11.89 34.56
CA ASN A 403 8.01 12.80 33.41
C ASN A 403 7.76 14.27 33.78
N ASN A 404 8.64 14.85 34.60
CA ASN A 404 8.43 16.16 35.22
C ASN A 404 8.44 17.37 34.25
N VAL A 405 8.72 17.14 32.97
CA VAL A 405 8.76 18.15 31.90
C VAL A 405 7.55 18.09 30.97
N ALA A 406 6.63 17.13 31.17
CA ALA A 406 5.40 17.02 30.38
C ALA A 406 4.48 18.23 30.59
N SER A 407 3.73 18.62 29.56
CA SER A 407 2.77 19.74 29.65
C SER A 407 1.66 19.47 30.66
N CYS A 408 1.48 20.37 31.63
CA CYS A 408 0.38 20.26 32.61
C CYS A 408 -0.99 20.25 31.93
N HIS A 409 -1.16 21.05 30.86
CA HIS A 409 -2.42 21.15 30.14
C HIS A 409 -2.78 19.82 29.45
N GLN A 410 -1.83 19.21 28.75
CA GLN A 410 -2.07 17.92 28.10
C GLN A 410 -2.34 16.81 29.12
N LEU A 411 -1.65 16.83 30.28
CA LEU A 411 -1.93 15.90 31.37
C LEU A 411 -3.36 16.04 31.92
N ASP A 412 -3.87 17.27 32.06
CA ASP A 412 -5.22 17.52 32.55
C ASP A 412 -6.29 17.06 31.55
N GLU A 413 -6.03 17.19 30.25
CA GLU A 413 -6.92 16.67 29.20
C GLU A 413 -6.87 15.14 29.13
N LEU A 414 -5.67 14.54 29.11
CA LEU A 414 -5.52 13.09 29.07
C LEU A 414 -6.13 12.41 30.30
N ALA A 415 -6.08 13.04 31.49
CA ALA A 415 -6.74 12.51 32.69
C ALA A 415 -8.27 12.42 32.54
N GLN A 416 -8.88 13.22 31.66
CA GLN A 416 -10.32 13.14 31.38
C GLN A 416 -10.65 11.98 30.44
N ILE A 417 -9.72 11.62 29.55
CA ILE A 417 -9.87 10.54 28.56
C ILE A 417 -9.48 9.18 29.17
N HIS A 418 -8.44 9.18 30.01
CA HIS A 418 -7.78 8.00 30.57
C HIS A 418 -7.81 8.05 32.11
N PRO A 419 -8.87 7.54 32.76
CA PRO A 419 -8.96 7.53 34.22
C PRO A 419 -7.85 6.75 34.92
N GLY A 420 -7.15 5.86 34.20
CA GLY A 420 -5.98 5.12 34.67
C GLY A 420 -4.65 5.85 34.53
N LEU A 421 -4.64 7.14 34.19
CA LEU A 421 -3.43 7.94 34.03
C LEU A 421 -2.71 8.17 35.37
N ILE A 422 -1.49 7.65 35.49
CA ILE A 422 -0.57 7.95 36.61
C ILE A 422 0.29 9.14 36.22
N ARG A 423 0.11 10.26 36.92
CA ARG A 423 0.76 11.55 36.61
C ARG A 423 2.16 11.65 37.23
N PRO A 424 3.07 12.41 36.62
CA PRO A 424 4.29 12.84 37.30
C PRO A 424 3.97 13.77 38.49
N GLU A 425 4.87 13.84 39.47
CA GLU A 425 4.71 14.73 40.64
C GLU A 425 4.73 16.21 40.24
N ARG A 426 5.41 16.54 39.15
CA ARG A 426 5.52 17.89 38.59
C ARG A 426 5.26 17.86 37.09
N CYS A 427 4.88 19.00 36.54
CA CYS A 427 4.68 19.17 35.11
C CYS A 427 5.09 20.59 34.70
N LEU A 428 5.33 20.78 33.40
CA LEU A 428 5.67 22.06 32.81
C LEU A 428 4.41 22.87 32.52
N ASN A 429 4.29 24.04 33.14
CA ASN A 429 3.24 25.01 32.81
C ASN A 429 3.80 26.07 31.85
N ILE A 430 3.61 25.84 30.55
CA ILE A 430 4.11 26.74 29.50
C ILE A 430 3.51 28.16 29.62
N ALA A 431 2.25 28.28 30.04
CA ALA A 431 1.62 29.59 30.24
C ALA A 431 2.32 30.41 31.34
N ALA A 432 2.80 29.75 32.39
CA ALA A 432 3.61 30.39 33.44
C ALA A 432 4.97 30.86 32.90
N LEU A 433 5.60 30.10 31.99
CA LEU A 433 6.87 30.47 31.36
C LEU A 433 6.72 31.66 30.41
N ILE A 434 5.71 31.67 29.53
CA ILE A 434 5.44 32.80 28.63
C ILE A 434 5.17 34.08 29.42
N SER A 435 4.48 33.98 30.56
CA SER A 435 4.22 35.12 31.45
C SER A 435 5.50 35.68 32.06
N ILE A 436 6.51 34.85 32.34
CA ILE A 436 7.81 35.29 32.86
C ILE A 436 8.64 35.92 31.74
N PHE A 437 8.69 35.33 30.55
CA PHE A 437 9.44 35.86 29.42
C PHE A 437 8.84 37.14 28.83
N SER A 438 7.56 37.42 29.04
CA SER A 438 6.94 38.69 28.66
C SER A 438 7.16 39.83 29.68
N LEU A 439 7.76 39.52 30.83
CA LEU A 439 8.15 40.48 31.87
C LEU A 439 9.65 40.81 31.86
N ILE A 440 10.45 40.09 31.05
CA ILE A 440 11.88 40.34 30.79
C ILE A 440 11.98 41.06 29.45
#